data_AF-B9Z857-F1
#
_entry.id   AF-B9Z857-F1
#
_cell.length_a   1.000
_cell.length_b   1.000
_cell.length_c   1.000
_cell.angle_alpha   90.00
_cell.angle_beta   90.00
_cell.angle_gamma   90.00
#
_symmetry.space_group_name_H-M   'P 1'
#
loop_
_entity.id
_entity.type
_entity.pdbx_description
1 polymer ?
#
loop_
_entity_poly.entity_id
_entity_poly.type
_entity_poly.pdbx_seq_one_letter_code
_entity_poly.pdbx_strand_id
1 'polypeptide(L)'
;MAHEIIDTPETAESKPIKAAPALVRSQLKLREAVSNHWRVIVGKDVTRERLCQSDFWSIVSRDFTPYDEIAVASETGRFYARLLVLSAGQGYCDLYELEYHELPVLLAPVDSMPNGYDIFYAGPEKGWCCKRLVDGVLMFEGETSKQSAVNRLLDHGTFSGR
;
A
#
# COMPACT_ATOMS: atom_id res chain seq x y z
N MET A 1 18.40 -7.90 73.22
CA MET A 1 17.11 -8.58 73.06
C MET A 1 16.06 -7.50 72.93
N ALA A 2 15.82 -7.03 71.71
CA ALA A 2 14.92 -5.91 71.39
C ALA A 2 13.88 -6.40 70.37
N HIS A 3 12.70 -5.79 70.43
CA HIS A 3 11.40 -6.27 69.95
C HIS A 3 11.23 -6.30 68.43
N GLU A 4 10.26 -7.14 68.03
CA GLU A 4 9.62 -7.30 66.72
C GLU A 4 9.31 -5.98 66.00
N ILE A 5 9.37 -5.98 64.66
CA ILE A 5 8.22 -5.64 63.80
C ILE A 5 8.30 -6.55 62.56
N ILE A 6 7.36 -7.48 62.45
CA ILE A 6 7.10 -8.25 61.23
C ILE A 6 6.24 -7.35 60.35
N ASP A 7 6.81 -6.84 59.27
CA ASP A 7 6.09 -6.07 58.27
C ASP A 7 5.11 -7.02 57.57
N THR A 8 3.83 -6.89 57.93
CA THR A 8 2.74 -7.70 57.37
C THR A 8 2.43 -7.12 56.00
N PRO A 9 2.42 -7.91 54.90
CA PRO A 9 2.03 -7.38 53.61
C PRO A 9 0.55 -7.00 53.67
N GLU A 10 0.32 -5.70 53.56
CA GLU A 10 -0.97 -5.06 53.39
C GLU A 10 -1.73 -5.77 52.27
N THR A 11 -2.76 -6.53 52.67
CA THR A 11 -3.66 -7.21 51.75
C THR A 11 -4.47 -6.12 51.06
N ALA A 12 -4.02 -5.72 49.87
CA ALA A 12 -4.76 -4.82 49.01
C ALA A 12 -6.13 -5.45 48.70
N GLU A 13 -7.16 -5.00 49.39
CA GLU A 13 -8.54 -5.38 49.12
C GLU A 13 -8.90 -5.00 47.68
N SER A 14 -8.89 -5.98 46.79
CA SER A 14 -9.37 -5.81 45.42
C SER A 14 -10.87 -5.57 45.46
N LYS A 15 -11.30 -4.33 45.19
CA LYS A 15 -12.72 -4.01 44.99
C LYS A 15 -13.32 -4.99 43.97
N PRO A 16 -14.52 -5.55 44.22
CA PRO A 16 -15.12 -6.50 43.30
C PRO A 16 -15.34 -5.81 41.96
N ILE A 17 -14.78 -6.41 40.89
CA ILE A 17 -15.00 -5.96 39.52
C ILE A 17 -16.50 -6.09 39.26
N LYS A 18 -17.21 -4.96 39.16
CA LYS A 18 -18.62 -4.97 38.76
C LYS A 18 -18.70 -5.69 37.41
N ALA A 19 -19.44 -6.81 37.36
CA ALA A 19 -19.64 -7.56 36.14
C ALA A 19 -20.26 -6.65 35.08
N ALA A 20 -19.61 -6.52 33.94
CA ALA A 20 -20.12 -5.73 32.83
C ALA A 20 -21.45 -6.34 32.36
N PRO A 21 -22.45 -5.49 32.01
CA PRO A 21 -23.71 -5.98 31.47
C PRO A 21 -23.44 -6.77 30.18
N ALA A 22 -24.15 -7.88 30.01
CA ALA A 22 -24.06 -8.71 28.81
C ALA A 22 -24.56 -7.96 27.57
N LEU A 23 -23.99 -8.27 26.40
CA LEU A 23 -24.44 -7.72 25.12
C LEU A 23 -25.87 -8.18 24.81
N VAL A 24 -26.68 -7.27 24.29
CA VAL A 24 -28.05 -7.58 23.85
C VAL A 24 -28.10 -7.82 22.34
N ARG A 25 -29.06 -8.62 21.87
CA ARG A 25 -29.19 -8.95 20.43
C ARG A 25 -29.32 -7.74 19.53
N SER A 26 -29.91 -6.64 19.99
CA SER A 26 -30.04 -5.39 19.21
C SER A 26 -28.71 -4.67 18.96
N GLN A 27 -27.69 -4.93 19.77
CA GLN A 27 -26.34 -4.38 19.61
C GLN A 27 -25.49 -5.17 18.63
N LEU A 28 -25.89 -6.41 18.31
CA LEU A 28 -25.21 -7.24 17.34
C LEU A 28 -25.93 -7.15 15.99
N LYS A 29 -25.29 -6.53 15.01
CA LYS A 29 -25.81 -6.39 13.66
C LYS A 29 -24.79 -6.91 12.67
N LEU A 30 -25.26 -7.38 11.51
CA LEU A 30 -24.38 -7.69 10.38
C LEU A 30 -23.68 -6.41 9.95
N ARG A 31 -22.38 -6.51 9.69
CA ARG A 31 -21.53 -5.36 9.36
C ARG A 31 -22.04 -4.65 8.11
N GLU A 32 -22.39 -5.43 7.10
CA GLU A 32 -22.88 -4.98 5.79
C GLU A 32 -24.19 -4.21 5.88
N ALA A 33 -24.92 -4.34 7.00
CA ALA A 33 -26.17 -3.63 7.24
C ALA A 33 -25.98 -2.29 7.98
N VAL A 34 -24.81 -2.03 8.56
CA VAL A 34 -24.58 -0.87 9.44
C VAL A 34 -23.35 -0.04 9.10
N SER A 35 -22.39 -0.59 8.36
CA SER A 35 -21.13 0.08 8.03
C SER A 35 -20.75 -0.18 6.58
N ASN A 36 -20.17 0.83 5.96
CA ASN A 36 -19.73 0.79 4.58
C ASN A 36 -18.23 0.47 4.47
N HIS A 37 -17.83 0.00 3.29
CA HIS A 37 -16.44 -0.21 2.91
C HIS A 37 -16.15 0.65 1.69
N TRP A 38 -15.40 1.71 1.91
CA TRP A 38 -15.04 2.65 0.86
C TRP A 38 -13.69 2.27 0.26
N ARG A 39 -13.54 2.53 -1.04
CA ARG A 39 -12.25 2.46 -1.73
C ARG A 39 -11.92 3.83 -2.27
N VAL A 40 -10.71 4.30 -1.98
CA VAL A 40 -10.22 5.60 -2.44
C VAL A 40 -8.84 5.45 -3.06
N ILE A 41 -8.65 6.11 -4.20
CA ILE A 41 -7.35 6.22 -4.86
C ILE A 41 -6.88 7.66 -4.68
N VAL A 42 -5.69 7.83 -4.10
CA VAL A 42 -5.11 9.15 -3.84
C VAL A 42 -3.96 9.44 -4.78
N GLY A 43 -3.77 10.72 -5.11
CA GLY A 43 -2.69 11.17 -5.99
C GLY A 43 -1.30 10.92 -5.39
N LYS A 44 -0.28 11.03 -6.25
CA LYS A 44 1.13 10.76 -5.92
C LYS A 44 1.71 11.59 -4.76
N ASP A 45 1.16 12.79 -4.53
CA ASP A 45 1.69 13.77 -3.56
C ASP A 45 1.08 13.62 -2.16
N VAL A 46 0.16 12.67 -1.97
CA VAL A 46 -0.49 12.43 -0.67
C VAL A 46 0.41 11.59 0.22
N THR A 47 0.77 12.13 1.38
CA THR A 47 1.55 11.41 2.41
C THR A 47 0.64 10.70 3.40
N ARG A 48 1.20 9.79 4.19
CA ARG A 48 0.51 9.11 5.29
C ARG A 48 -0.11 10.10 6.27
N GLU A 49 0.63 11.13 6.63
CA GLU A 49 0.18 12.16 7.58
C GLU A 49 -1.04 12.92 7.02
N ARG A 50 -1.06 13.18 5.71
CA ARG A 50 -2.19 13.86 5.05
C ARG A 50 -3.48 13.02 5.11
N LEU A 51 -3.39 11.69 5.08
CA LEU A 51 -4.55 10.81 5.20
C LEU A 51 -5.20 10.89 6.59
N CYS A 52 -4.44 11.20 7.63
CA CYS A 52 -4.95 11.35 8.98
C CYS A 52 -5.51 12.76 9.27
N GLN A 53 -5.41 13.70 8.32
CA GLN A 53 -5.90 15.06 8.50
C GLN A 53 -7.37 15.18 8.08
N SER A 54 -8.21 15.67 9.00
CA SER A 54 -9.66 15.73 8.85
C SER A 54 -10.14 16.58 7.67
N ASP A 55 -9.42 17.67 7.36
CA ASP A 55 -9.73 18.58 6.26
C ASP A 55 -9.55 17.93 4.87
N PHE A 56 -8.65 16.94 4.75
CA PHE A 56 -8.44 16.21 3.50
C PHE A 56 -9.71 15.49 3.03
N TRP A 57 -10.54 15.04 3.97
CA TRP A 57 -11.76 14.28 3.73
C TRP A 57 -13.03 15.14 3.73
N SER A 58 -12.90 16.44 3.99
CA SER A 58 -14.02 17.38 4.19
C SER A 58 -15.06 17.41 3.07
N ILE A 59 -14.66 17.12 1.83
CA ILE A 59 -15.55 17.14 0.66
C ILE A 59 -16.43 15.89 0.62
N VAL A 60 -15.89 14.74 1.04
CA VAL A 60 -16.57 13.43 0.98
C VAL A 60 -17.12 12.99 2.33
N SER A 61 -16.88 13.75 3.39
CA SER A 61 -17.23 13.39 4.77
C SER A 61 -18.73 13.22 5.01
N ARG A 62 -19.58 13.77 4.14
CA ARG A 62 -21.05 13.60 4.23
C ARG A 62 -21.53 12.19 3.92
N ASP A 63 -20.74 11.42 3.17
CA ASP A 63 -21.11 10.05 2.77
C ASP A 63 -20.68 9.02 3.82
N PHE A 64 -19.83 9.43 4.77
CA PHE A 64 -19.28 8.54 5.78
C PHE A 64 -20.19 8.43 7.01
N THR A 65 -20.30 7.20 7.50
CA THR A 65 -20.88 6.92 8.81
C THR A 65 -19.79 6.51 9.81
N PRO A 66 -19.97 6.79 11.11
CA PRO A 66 -19.06 6.28 12.12
C PRO A 66 -18.87 4.76 12.01
N TYR A 67 -17.63 4.32 12.18
CA TYR A 67 -17.16 2.94 12.02
C TYR A 67 -17.16 2.39 10.60
N ASP A 68 -17.32 3.24 9.58
CA ASP A 68 -16.98 2.87 8.21
C ASP A 68 -15.48 2.62 8.06
N GLU A 69 -15.12 1.69 7.18
CA GLU A 69 -13.73 1.44 6.81
C GLU A 69 -13.43 2.01 5.43
N ILE A 70 -12.25 2.63 5.30
CA ILE A 70 -11.78 3.21 4.04
C ILE A 70 -10.46 2.54 3.66
N ALA A 71 -10.47 1.83 2.53
CA ALA A 71 -9.28 1.29 1.89
C ALA A 71 -8.70 2.33 0.93
N VAL A 72 -7.48 2.81 1.23
CA VAL A 72 -6.78 3.83 0.46
C VAL A 72 -5.61 3.21 -0.27
N ALA A 73 -5.51 3.46 -1.57
CA ALA A 73 -4.35 3.10 -2.37
C ALA A 73 -3.78 4.34 -3.07
N SER A 74 -2.46 4.43 -3.15
CA SER A 74 -1.83 5.45 -4.00
C SER A 74 -2.01 5.10 -5.47
N GLU A 75 -2.25 6.12 -6.32
CA GLU A 75 -2.32 5.97 -7.78
C GLU A 75 -1.06 5.31 -8.36
N THR A 76 0.11 5.60 -7.80
CA THR A 76 1.39 5.01 -8.23
C THR A 76 1.64 3.62 -7.65
N GLY A 77 0.72 3.11 -6.82
CA GLY A 77 0.89 1.85 -6.10
C GLY A 77 1.98 1.91 -5.03
N ARG A 78 2.36 3.10 -4.54
CA ARG A 78 3.41 3.27 -3.53
C ARG A 78 3.02 2.73 -2.15
N PHE A 79 1.76 2.87 -1.76
CA PHE A 79 1.29 2.45 -0.45
C PHE A 79 -0.18 2.03 -0.49
N TYR A 80 -0.56 1.29 0.54
CA TYR A 80 -1.92 0.93 0.88
C TYR A 80 -2.18 1.24 2.36
N ALA A 81 -3.36 1.73 2.69
CA ALA A 81 -3.76 2.01 4.06
C ALA A 81 -5.23 1.63 4.28
N ARG A 82 -5.59 1.25 5.51
CA ARG A 82 -6.98 1.14 5.94
C ARG A 82 -7.23 2.09 7.10
N LEU A 83 -8.29 2.87 6.98
CA LEU A 83 -8.70 3.87 7.95
C LEU A 83 -10.08 3.51 8.49
N LEU A 84 -10.31 3.81 9.77
CA LEU A 84 -11.59 3.69 10.45
C LEU A 84 -12.15 5.10 10.69
N VAL A 85 -13.38 5.35 10.26
CA VAL A 85 -14.09 6.59 10.57
C VAL A 85 -14.50 6.57 12.04
N LEU A 86 -14.02 7.53 12.83
CA LEU A 86 -14.46 7.72 14.22
C LEU A 86 -15.69 8.64 14.28
N SER A 87 -15.66 9.71 13.49
CA SER A 87 -16.72 10.70 13.40
C SER A 87 -16.66 11.39 12.04
N ALA A 88 -17.82 11.73 11.47
CA ALA A 88 -17.89 12.47 10.22
C ALA A 88 -19.10 13.41 10.24
N GLY A 89 -18.94 14.57 9.60
CA GLY A 89 -20.01 15.55 9.47
C GLY A 89 -19.72 16.52 8.34
N GLN A 90 -20.38 17.67 8.34
CA GLN A 90 -20.19 18.65 7.27
C GLN A 90 -18.82 19.34 7.40
N GLY A 91 -17.89 18.99 6.52
CA GLY A 91 -16.58 19.63 6.42
C GLY A 91 -15.50 19.07 7.35
N TYR A 92 -15.79 17.98 8.08
CA TYR A 92 -14.81 17.31 8.94
C TYR A 92 -15.01 15.78 8.91
N CYS A 93 -13.92 15.04 9.07
CA CYS A 93 -13.91 13.60 9.28
C CYS A 93 -12.72 13.19 10.14
N ASP A 94 -13.00 12.67 11.33
CA ASP A 94 -11.98 12.15 12.24
C ASP A 94 -11.77 10.66 11.97
N LEU A 95 -10.53 10.29 11.73
CA LEU A 95 -10.13 8.96 11.28
C LEU A 95 -9.06 8.38 12.21
N TYR A 96 -9.09 7.07 12.33
CA TYR A 96 -8.04 6.29 12.96
C TYR A 96 -7.39 5.38 11.93
N GLU A 97 -6.05 5.40 11.85
CA GLU A 97 -5.32 4.50 10.96
C GLU A 97 -5.28 3.10 11.57
N LEU A 98 -5.87 2.12 10.88
CA LEU A 98 -5.84 0.71 11.28
C LEU A 98 -4.56 0.04 10.81
N GLU A 99 -4.16 0.33 9.57
CA GLU A 99 -2.95 -0.21 8.96
C GLU A 99 -2.43 0.73 7.88
N TYR A 100 -1.12 0.70 7.71
CA TYR A 100 -0.42 1.37 6.64
C TYR A 100 0.73 0.48 6.18
N HIS A 101 0.79 0.22 4.88
CA HIS A 101 1.79 -0.61 4.23
C HIS A 101 2.40 0.17 3.08
N GLU A 102 3.71 0.38 3.13
CA GLU A 102 4.45 0.73 1.91
C GLU A 102 4.51 -0.51 1.03
N LEU A 103 4.03 -0.34 -0.21
CA LEU A 103 4.04 -1.40 -1.18
C LEU A 103 5.39 -1.39 -1.89
N PRO A 104 5.96 -2.57 -2.20
CA PRO A 104 7.15 -2.62 -3.02
C PRO A 104 6.85 -1.99 -4.36
N VAL A 105 7.79 -1.18 -4.87
CA VAL A 105 7.72 -0.74 -6.26
C VAL A 105 7.73 -2.00 -7.10
N LEU A 106 6.56 -2.36 -7.62
CA LEU A 106 6.48 -3.26 -8.74
C LEU A 106 7.15 -2.48 -9.85
N LEU A 107 8.45 -2.75 -10.06
CA LEU A 107 9.08 -2.48 -11.33
C LEU A 107 8.20 -3.25 -12.31
N ALA A 108 7.18 -2.58 -12.89
CA ALA A 108 6.77 -2.89 -14.23
C ALA A 108 8.11 -3.06 -14.96
N PRO A 109 8.38 -4.21 -15.60
CA PRO A 109 9.61 -4.36 -16.34
C PRO A 109 9.61 -3.17 -17.25
N VAL A 110 10.44 -2.20 -16.89
CA VAL A 110 10.69 -1.05 -17.72
C VAL A 110 11.10 -1.77 -18.98
N ASP A 111 10.44 -1.49 -20.09
CA ASP A 111 11.11 -1.65 -21.36
C ASP A 111 12.35 -0.73 -21.23
N SER A 112 13.39 -1.21 -20.51
CA SER A 112 14.70 -0.61 -20.33
C SER A 112 15.49 -0.85 -21.62
N MET A 113 14.75 -0.73 -22.72
CA MET A 113 15.22 -0.57 -24.04
C MET A 113 15.99 0.74 -24.03
N PRO A 114 17.32 0.72 -24.20
CA PRO A 114 18.04 1.95 -24.44
C PRO A 114 17.39 2.65 -25.64
N ASN A 115 17.14 3.96 -25.54
CA ASN A 115 16.54 4.73 -26.62
C ASN A 115 17.35 4.53 -27.92
N GLY A 116 16.66 4.24 -29.03
CA GLY A 116 17.31 4.04 -30.33
C GLY A 116 17.58 2.58 -30.71
N TYR A 117 17.03 1.61 -30.00
CA TYR A 117 17.04 0.19 -30.38
C TYR A 117 15.60 -0.34 -30.49
N ASP A 118 15.42 -1.40 -31.28
CA ASP A 118 14.16 -2.14 -31.42
C ASP A 118 14.43 -3.65 -31.28
N ILE A 119 13.73 -4.30 -30.34
CA ILE A 119 13.79 -5.75 -30.11
C ILE A 119 12.52 -6.35 -30.68
N PHE A 120 12.68 -7.24 -31.65
CA PHE A 120 11.58 -7.87 -32.38
C PHE A 120 11.80 -9.37 -32.52
N TYR A 121 10.71 -10.13 -32.65
CA TYR A 121 10.76 -11.57 -32.86
C TYR A 121 10.79 -11.89 -34.35
N ALA A 122 11.84 -12.55 -34.82
CA ALA A 122 12.08 -12.85 -36.23
C ALA A 122 11.67 -14.29 -36.63
N GLY A 123 10.83 -14.93 -35.81
CA GLY A 123 10.30 -16.28 -36.05
C GLY A 123 11.05 -17.40 -35.32
N PRO A 124 10.62 -18.67 -35.48
CA PRO A 124 11.13 -19.79 -34.70
C PRO A 124 12.60 -20.12 -34.94
N GLU A 125 13.11 -19.87 -36.15
CA GLU A 125 14.51 -20.17 -36.51
C GLU A 125 15.48 -19.08 -36.07
N LYS A 126 15.04 -17.82 -36.05
CA LYS A 126 15.88 -16.65 -35.76
C LYS A 126 15.71 -16.09 -34.35
N GLY A 127 14.64 -16.47 -33.65
CA GLY A 127 14.38 -16.07 -32.28
C GLY A 127 14.17 -14.55 -32.09
N TRP A 128 14.45 -14.07 -30.88
CA TRP A 128 14.42 -12.65 -30.55
C TRP A 128 15.69 -11.96 -31.06
N CYS A 129 15.51 -10.83 -31.73
CA CYS A 129 16.55 -10.06 -32.38
C CYS A 129 16.53 -8.62 -31.90
N CYS A 130 17.67 -7.93 -31.99
CA CYS A 130 17.76 -6.49 -31.72
C CYS A 130 18.38 -5.77 -32.91
N LYS A 131 17.75 -4.68 -33.36
CA LYS A 131 18.32 -3.76 -34.34
C LYS A 131 18.46 -2.36 -33.76
N ARG A 132 19.45 -1.62 -34.24
CA ARG A 132 19.62 -0.21 -33.94
C ARG A 132 18.74 0.62 -34.87
N LEU A 133 17.98 1.56 -34.32
CA LEU A 133 16.99 2.36 -35.06
C LEU A 133 17.62 3.43 -35.96
N VAL A 134 18.84 3.90 -35.65
CA VAL A 134 19.49 4.96 -36.45
C VAL A 134 19.90 4.49 -37.86
N ASP A 135 20.34 3.23 -37.99
CA ASP A 135 20.89 2.69 -39.23
C ASP A 135 20.30 1.33 -39.63
N GLY A 136 19.38 0.79 -38.82
CA GLY A 136 18.74 -0.51 -39.07
C GLY A 136 19.67 -1.71 -38.90
N VAL A 137 20.88 -1.52 -38.36
CA VAL A 137 21.87 -2.59 -38.21
C VAL A 137 21.42 -3.57 -37.15
N LEU A 138 21.43 -4.86 -37.49
CA LEU A 138 21.16 -5.96 -36.59
C LEU A 138 22.33 -6.11 -35.60
N MET A 139 22.07 -5.93 -34.32
CA MET A 139 23.07 -6.01 -33.25
C MET A 139 23.32 -7.46 -32.85
N PHE A 140 22.24 -8.24 -32.71
CA PHE A 140 22.28 -9.67 -32.42
C PHE A 140 20.96 -10.35 -32.80
N GLU A 141 21.01 -11.66 -32.95
CA GLU A 141 19.89 -12.56 -33.24
C GLU A 141 19.99 -13.86 -32.42
N GLY A 142 18.92 -14.64 -32.38
CA GLY A 142 18.91 -15.98 -31.80
C GLY A 142 18.57 -16.05 -30.30
N GLU A 143 18.04 -14.98 -29.70
CA GLU A 143 17.71 -15.00 -28.27
C GLU A 143 16.44 -15.79 -27.97
N THR A 144 16.46 -16.55 -26.88
CA THR A 144 15.38 -17.48 -26.50
C THR A 144 14.16 -16.78 -25.94
N SER A 145 14.32 -15.59 -25.37
CA SER A 145 13.25 -14.80 -24.77
C SER A 145 13.50 -13.31 -24.95
N LYS A 146 12.43 -12.51 -24.96
CA LYS A 146 12.52 -11.03 -24.99
C LYS A 146 13.41 -10.51 -23.86
N GLN A 147 13.32 -11.10 -22.66
CA GLN A 147 14.12 -10.70 -21.52
C GLN A 147 15.62 -10.98 -21.72
N SER A 148 15.98 -12.13 -22.31
CA SER A 148 17.36 -12.46 -22.64
C SER A 148 17.95 -11.47 -23.65
N ALA A 149 17.15 -11.07 -24.65
CA ALA A 149 17.53 -10.03 -25.60
C ALA A 149 17.75 -8.67 -24.93
N VAL A 150 16.86 -8.24 -24.02
CA VAL A 150 17.03 -6.99 -23.28
C VAL A 150 18.31 -7.01 -22.44
N ASN A 151 18.57 -8.10 -21.72
CA ASN A 151 19.78 -8.23 -20.90
C ASN A 151 21.05 -8.17 -21.77
N ARG A 152 21.07 -8.90 -22.89
CA ARG A 152 22.19 -8.89 -23.85
C ARG A 152 22.44 -7.51 -24.44
N LEU A 153 21.38 -6.76 -24.73
CA LEU A 153 21.49 -5.38 -25.20
C LEU A 153 22.10 -4.46 -24.14
N LEU A 154 21.71 -4.61 -22.87
CA LEU A 154 22.25 -3.84 -21.75
C LEU A 154 23.74 -4.16 -21.52
N ASP A 155 24.14 -5.42 -21.62
CA ASP A 155 25.54 -5.85 -21.49
C ASP A 155 26.41 -5.28 -22.62
N HIS A 156 25.90 -5.29 -23.86
CA HIS A 156 26.57 -4.68 -25.02
C HIS A 156 26.55 -3.14 -24.99
N GLY A 157 25.65 -2.53 -24.21
CA GLY A 157 25.51 -1.07 -24.08
C GLY A 157 26.61 -0.40 -23.26
N THR A 158 27.49 -1.17 -22.63
CA THR A 158 28.70 -0.66 -21.98
C THR A 158 29.71 -0.20 -23.04
N PHE A 159 29.75 1.12 -23.29
CA PHE A 159 30.67 1.90 -24.15
C PHE A 159 30.36 2.03 -25.65
N SER A 160 29.87 3.23 -26.04
CA SER A 160 30.69 4.20 -26.79
C SER A 160 29.99 5.57 -26.83
N GLY A 161 29.97 6.26 -25.69
CA GLY A 161 29.76 7.71 -25.67
C GLY A 161 31.09 8.40 -25.92
N ARG A 162 31.31 8.86 -27.15
CA ARG A 162 32.20 9.97 -27.50
C ARG A 162 31.42 10.94 -28.37
#